data_AF-A0A556R5N3-F1
#
_entry.id   AF-A0A556R5N3-F1
#
_cell.length_a   1.000
_cell.length_b   1.000
_cell.length_c   1.000
_cell.angle_alpha   90.00
_cell.angle_beta   90.00
_cell.angle_gamma   90.00
#
_symmetry.space_group_name_H-M   'P 1'
#
loop_
_entity.id
_entity.type
_entity.pdbx_description
1 polymer ?
#
loop_
_entity_poly.entity_id
_entity_poly.type
_entity_poly.pdbx_seq_one_letter_code
_entity_poly.pdbx_strand_id
1 'polypeptide(L)'
;MASINQVAAKDTAEAVHKISQISNKGVLGEFKQFISRGSMVDMAVGVVMGSAVTSVVNAIVNNLISPLIAMIFGKPDLSGLLTISYRNATISFGAILTALLNFLLIAIAVYFCIIMPINKLRQLSRAASGIKDQPNAPSPQDQSLQLLRQIADDIHRSTGASDSQQTGTELPKGQD
;
A
#
# COMPACT_ATOMS: atom_id res chain seq x y z
N MET A 1 16.49 29.36 -58.23
CA MET A 1 17.42 28.53 -57.42
C MET A 1 17.54 28.95 -55.95
N ALA A 2 16.94 30.07 -55.50
CA ALA A 2 17.03 30.53 -54.10
C ALA A 2 16.11 29.78 -53.10
N SER A 3 15.03 29.13 -53.54
CA SER A 3 14.03 28.52 -52.64
C SER A 3 14.41 27.13 -52.09
N ILE A 4 15.36 26.42 -52.70
CA ILE A 4 15.70 25.05 -52.30
C ILE A 4 16.59 25.04 -51.04
N ASN A 5 17.47 26.04 -50.88
CA ASN A 5 18.40 26.11 -49.75
C ASN A 5 17.75 26.63 -48.46
N GLN A 6 16.63 27.36 -48.57
CA GLN A 6 15.87 27.87 -47.42
C GLN A 6 15.02 26.80 -46.74
N VAL A 7 14.51 25.82 -47.51
CA VAL A 7 13.72 24.70 -46.99
C VAL A 7 14.62 23.74 -46.19
N ALA A 8 15.79 23.41 -46.70
CA ALA A 8 16.76 22.56 -46.00
C ALA A 8 17.28 23.19 -44.69
N ALA A 9 17.50 24.50 -44.66
CA ALA A 9 17.93 25.22 -43.45
C ALA A 9 16.86 25.24 -42.35
N LYS A 10 15.57 25.28 -42.72
CA LYS A 10 14.45 25.35 -41.79
C LYS A 10 14.15 23.99 -41.15
N ASP A 11 14.18 22.92 -41.94
CA ASP A 11 13.99 21.54 -41.45
C ASP A 11 15.12 21.12 -40.50
N THR A 12 16.35 21.55 -40.79
CA THR A 12 17.52 21.26 -39.93
C THR A 12 17.41 22.01 -38.59
N ALA A 13 16.90 23.24 -38.59
CA ALA A 13 16.67 24.02 -37.37
C ALA A 13 15.57 23.42 -36.48
N GLU A 14 14.46 22.94 -37.07
CA GLU A 14 13.39 22.25 -36.34
C GLU A 14 13.87 20.91 -35.74
N ALA A 15 14.68 20.15 -36.48
CA ALA A 15 15.25 18.90 -36.01
C ALA A 15 16.19 19.12 -34.81
N VAL A 16 17.08 20.11 -34.87
CA VAL A 16 18.02 20.45 -33.79
C VAL A 16 17.28 20.89 -32.52
N HIS A 17 16.18 21.64 -32.67
CA HIS A 17 15.35 22.07 -31.53
C HIS A 17 14.66 20.89 -30.83
N LYS A 18 14.16 19.90 -31.59
CA LYS A 18 13.57 18.66 -31.00
C LYS A 18 14.61 17.79 -30.31
N ILE A 19 15.82 17.66 -30.86
CA ILE A 19 16.89 16.84 -30.27
C ILE A 19 17.40 17.45 -28.95
N SER A 20 17.49 18.79 -28.88
CA SER A 20 17.86 19.48 -27.64
C SER A 20 16.81 19.31 -26.52
N GLN A 21 15.52 19.20 -26.85
CA GLN A 21 14.47 18.97 -25.85
C GLN A 21 14.48 17.55 -25.29
N ILE A 22 14.87 16.55 -26.09
CA ILE A 22 14.96 15.15 -25.64
C ILE A 22 16.16 14.96 -24.70
N SER A 23 17.25 15.70 -24.90
CA SER A 23 18.44 15.62 -24.04
C SER A 23 18.24 16.21 -22.63
N ASN A 24 17.39 17.23 -22.48
CA ASN A 24 17.11 17.84 -21.16
C ASN A 24 16.17 16.99 -20.28
N LYS A 25 15.49 15.99 -20.85
CA LYS A 25 14.82 14.91 -20.10
C LYS A 25 15.74 13.69 -20.02
N GLY A 26 16.93 13.88 -19.44
CA GLY A 26 17.80 12.75 -19.10
C GLY A 26 17.15 11.81 -18.09
N VAL A 27 17.79 10.67 -17.82
CA VAL A 27 17.35 9.64 -16.86
C VAL A 27 16.93 10.18 -15.48
N LEU A 28 17.49 11.33 -15.05
CA LEU A 28 17.08 12.01 -13.82
C LEU A 28 15.68 12.64 -13.91
N GLY A 29 15.27 13.14 -15.07
CA GLY A 29 13.93 13.65 -15.32
C GLY A 29 12.89 12.53 -15.28
N GLU A 30 13.20 11.38 -15.91
CA GLU A 30 12.37 10.18 -15.89
C GLU A 30 12.27 9.56 -14.49
N PHE A 31 13.36 9.55 -13.72
CA PHE A 31 13.36 9.11 -12.33
C PHE A 31 12.54 10.03 -11.43
N LYS A 32 12.69 11.36 -11.57
CA LYS A 32 11.86 12.34 -10.85
C LYS A 32 10.38 12.12 -11.18
N GLN A 33 10.04 11.94 -12.45
CA GLN A 33 8.68 11.65 -12.92
C GLN A 33 8.13 10.34 -12.33
N PHE A 34 8.99 9.33 -12.14
CA PHE A 34 8.62 8.06 -11.54
C PHE A 34 8.32 8.18 -10.04
N ILE A 35 9.22 8.80 -9.29
CA ILE A 35 9.05 9.03 -7.84
C ILE A 35 7.86 9.97 -7.59
N SER A 36 7.65 10.98 -8.43
CA SER A 36 6.54 11.93 -8.29
C SER A 36 5.16 11.34 -8.56
N ARG A 37 5.04 10.07 -9.02
CA ARG A 37 3.75 9.37 -9.13
C ARG A 37 3.10 9.06 -7.76
N GLY A 38 3.75 9.40 -6.64
CA GLY A 38 3.21 9.37 -5.28
C GLY A 38 3.12 7.97 -4.68
N SER A 39 2.61 7.00 -5.43
CA SER A 39 2.47 5.59 -5.02
C SER A 39 3.80 4.94 -4.59
N MET A 40 4.92 5.33 -5.19
CA MET A 40 6.24 4.81 -4.79
C MET A 40 6.79 5.47 -3.52
N VAL A 41 6.55 6.78 -3.36
CA VAL A 41 7.07 7.55 -2.22
C VAL A 41 6.43 7.07 -0.92
N ASP A 42 5.11 6.86 -0.93
CA ASP A 42 4.38 6.38 0.24
C ASP A 42 4.85 4.98 0.67
N MET A 43 5.03 4.06 -0.29
CA MET A 43 5.58 2.73 -0.01
C MET A 43 7.02 2.79 0.51
N ALA A 44 7.87 3.66 -0.06
CA ALA A 44 9.25 3.83 0.37
C ALA A 44 9.33 4.37 1.82
N VAL A 45 8.50 5.36 2.15
CA VAL A 45 8.42 5.90 3.52
C VAL A 45 7.93 4.84 4.49
N GLY A 46 6.94 4.03 4.10
CA GLY A 46 6.44 2.91 4.91
C GLY A 46 7.52 1.88 5.26
N VAL A 47 8.36 1.50 4.28
CA VAL A 47 9.47 0.55 4.51
C VAL A 47 10.55 1.14 5.42
N VAL A 48 10.94 2.39 5.20
CA VAL A 48 11.97 3.07 6.02
C VAL A 48 11.48 3.21 7.47
N MET A 49 10.25 3.69 7.67
CA MET A 49 9.67 3.83 9.01
C MET A 49 9.48 2.47 9.69
N GLY A 50 9.05 1.44 8.97
CA GLY A 50 8.94 0.08 9.50
C GLY A 50 10.28 -0.49 9.98
N SER A 51 11.36 -0.22 9.24
CA SER A 51 12.72 -0.65 9.62
C SER A 51 13.24 0.07 10.87
N ALA A 52 12.91 1.35 11.03
CA ALA A 52 13.29 2.14 12.20
C ALA A 52 12.61 1.63 13.48
N VAL A 53 11.29 1.37 13.43
CA VAL A 53 10.55 0.80 14.57
C VAL A 53 11.10 -0.56 14.95
N THR A 54 11.35 -1.43 13.97
CA THR A 54 11.95 -2.75 14.20
C THR A 54 13.31 -2.63 14.89
N SER A 55 14.13 -1.64 14.51
CA SER A 55 15.43 -1.38 15.13
C SER A 55 15.32 -0.96 16.60
N VAL A 56 14.36 -0.09 16.94
CA VAL A 56 14.11 0.32 18.32
C VAL A 56 13.67 -0.87 19.17
N VAL A 57 12.76 -1.71 18.66
CA VAL A 57 12.33 -2.89 19.40
C VAL A 57 13.46 -3.89 19.57
N ASN A 58 14.25 -4.16 18.52
CA ASN A 58 15.44 -4.99 18.60
C ASN A 58 16.44 -4.48 19.63
N ALA A 59 16.64 -3.17 19.74
CA ALA A 59 17.51 -2.59 20.76
C ALA A 59 17.00 -2.90 22.18
N ILE A 60 15.69 -2.82 22.42
CA ILE A 60 15.10 -3.16 23.72
C ILE A 60 15.26 -4.66 24.00
N VAL A 61 14.97 -5.52 23.01
CA VAL A 61 15.11 -6.97 23.16
C VAL A 61 16.56 -7.33 23.47
N ASN A 62 17.52 -6.84 22.68
CA ASN A 62 18.92 -7.20 22.83
C ASN A 62 19.55 -6.66 24.12
N ASN A 63 19.17 -5.45 24.56
CA ASN A 63 19.78 -4.80 25.73
C ASN A 63 19.07 -5.12 27.05
N LEU A 64 17.81 -5.55 27.04
CA LEU A 64 17.05 -5.80 28.27
C LEU A 64 16.60 -7.26 28.37
N ILE A 65 16.03 -7.81 27.30
CA ILE A 65 15.40 -9.15 27.34
C ILE A 65 16.45 -10.26 27.20
N SER A 66 17.37 -10.15 26.23
CA SER A 66 18.46 -11.12 26.06
C SER A 66 19.32 -11.31 27.32
N PRO A 67 19.75 -10.27 28.07
CA PRO A 67 20.48 -10.49 29.32
C PRO A 67 19.63 -11.09 30.45
N LEU A 68 18.32 -10.81 30.51
CA LEU A 68 17.42 -11.48 31.46
C LEU A 68 17.29 -12.97 31.16
N ILE A 69 17.17 -13.33 29.87
CA ILE A 69 17.18 -14.72 29.41
C ILE A 69 18.55 -15.36 29.70
N ALA A 70 19.64 -14.62 29.50
CA ALA A 70 20.99 -15.06 29.82
C ALA A 70 21.18 -15.40 31.30
N MET A 71 20.52 -14.66 32.18
CA MET A 71 20.61 -14.89 33.63
C MET A 71 19.89 -16.16 34.06
N ILE A 72 18.74 -16.50 33.44
CA ILE A 72 18.00 -17.73 33.74
C ILE A 72 18.66 -18.95 33.07
N PHE A 73 19.09 -18.83 31.81
CA PHE A 73 19.57 -19.94 30.98
C PHE A 73 21.10 -20.03 30.88
N GLY A 74 21.83 -19.13 31.53
CA GLY A 74 23.30 -19.08 31.56
C GLY A 74 23.97 -18.59 30.28
N LYS A 75 23.24 -18.39 29.18
CA LYS A 75 23.77 -17.84 27.91
C LYS A 75 22.79 -16.83 27.28
N PRO A 76 23.29 -15.73 26.68
CA PRO A 76 22.45 -14.73 25.98
C PRO A 76 21.63 -15.27 24.83
N ASP A 77 22.11 -16.36 24.23
CA ASP A 77 21.42 -17.10 23.19
C ASP A 77 21.19 -18.53 23.63
N LEU A 78 19.99 -19.05 23.39
CA LEU A 78 19.62 -20.43 23.68
C LEU A 78 20.43 -21.44 22.85
N SER A 79 21.26 -20.97 21.91
CA SER A 79 22.15 -21.76 21.05
C SER A 79 22.99 -22.80 21.79
N GLY A 80 23.28 -22.57 23.08
CA GLY A 80 24.04 -23.49 23.92
C GLY A 80 23.25 -24.64 24.57
N LEU A 81 21.92 -24.69 24.44
CA LEU A 81 21.08 -25.74 25.06
C LEU A 81 20.93 -27.00 24.20
N LEU A 82 21.40 -26.98 22.96
CA LEU A 82 21.23 -28.09 22.00
C LEU A 82 22.26 -28.06 20.86
N THR A 83 23.50 -27.68 21.19
CA THR A 83 24.60 -27.69 20.21
C THR A 83 25.11 -29.12 20.04
N ILE A 84 24.58 -29.85 19.05
CA ILE A 84 25.18 -31.12 18.62
C ILE A 84 26.24 -30.76 17.58
N SER A 85 27.49 -30.59 18.02
CA SER A 85 28.62 -30.43 17.12
C SER A 85 29.04 -31.81 16.60
N TYR A 86 28.71 -32.12 15.34
CA TYR A 86 29.21 -33.31 14.66
C TYR A 86 30.06 -32.86 13.47
N ARG A 87 31.37 -33.14 13.54
CA ARG A 87 32.32 -33.05 12.42
C ARG A 87 32.20 -31.75 11.59
N ASN A 88 32.31 -30.60 12.25
CA ASN A 88 32.29 -29.24 11.68
C ASN A 88 30.92 -28.62 11.34
N ALA A 89 29.80 -29.29 11.65
CA ALA A 89 28.46 -28.69 11.57
C ALA A 89 27.91 -28.42 12.97
N THR A 90 27.58 -27.15 13.25
CA THR A 90 27.02 -26.70 14.53
C THR A 90 25.53 -26.40 14.30
N ILE A 91 24.66 -27.38 14.51
CA ILE A 91 23.21 -27.17 14.45
C ILE A 91 22.76 -26.64 15.81
N SER A 92 22.42 -25.35 15.85
CA SER A 92 21.96 -24.68 17.07
C SER A 92 20.44 -24.52 17.03
N PHE A 93 19.70 -25.51 17.55
CA PHE A 93 18.24 -25.40 17.70
C PHE A 93 17.83 -24.19 18.55
N GLY A 94 18.68 -23.79 19.48
CA GLY A 94 18.46 -22.61 20.31
C GLY A 94 18.53 -21.27 19.56
N ALA A 95 19.27 -21.18 18.45
CA ALA A 95 19.28 -19.96 17.62
C ALA A 95 17.90 -19.73 16.98
N ILE A 96 17.26 -20.81 16.54
CA ILE A 96 15.92 -20.77 15.96
C ILE A 96 14.89 -20.35 17.02
N LEU A 97 14.95 -20.94 18.22
CA LEU A 97 14.05 -20.58 19.32
C LEU A 97 14.23 -19.11 19.76
N THR A 98 15.47 -18.64 19.78
CA THR A 98 15.79 -17.23 20.09
C THR A 98 15.25 -16.29 19.02
N ALA A 99 15.39 -16.64 17.74
CA ALA A 99 14.82 -15.86 16.63
C ALA A 99 13.29 -15.82 16.67
N LEU A 100 12.64 -16.94 17.03
CA LEU A 100 11.20 -17.05 17.16
C LEU A 100 10.68 -16.21 18.33
N LEU A 101 11.40 -16.21 19.46
CA LEU A 101 11.10 -15.36 20.61
C LEU A 101 11.26 -13.88 20.29
N ASN A 102 12.34 -13.49 19.58
CA ASN A 102 12.54 -12.11 19.14
C ASN A 102 11.42 -11.65 18.20
N PHE A 103 11.06 -12.48 17.21
CA PHE A 103 9.92 -12.21 16.32
C PHE A 103 8.62 -11.99 17.10
N LEU A 104 8.33 -12.86 18.07
CA LEU A 104 7.14 -12.73 18.91
C LEU A 104 7.14 -11.44 19.74
N LEU A 105 8.29 -11.05 20.31
CA LEU A 105 8.42 -9.78 21.05
C LEU A 105 8.21 -8.56 20.17
N ILE A 106 8.79 -8.55 18.96
CA ILE A 106 8.58 -7.46 17.99
C ILE A 106 7.10 -7.37 17.61
N ALA A 107 6.46 -8.50 17.31
CA ALA A 107 5.05 -8.54 16.96
C ALA A 107 4.15 -7.99 18.08
N ILE A 108 4.40 -8.38 19.33
CA ILE A 108 3.65 -7.89 20.50
C ILE A 108 3.91 -6.39 20.73
N ALA A 109 5.17 -5.95 20.67
CA ALA A 109 5.52 -4.55 20.87
C ALA A 109 4.88 -3.63 19.82
N VAL A 110 4.94 -4.02 18.54
CA VAL A 110 4.31 -3.30 17.43
C VAL A 110 2.78 -3.33 17.57
N TYR A 111 2.20 -4.47 17.94
CA TYR A 111 0.76 -4.58 18.18
C TYR A 111 0.30 -3.63 19.30
N PHE A 112 1.02 -3.60 20.42
CA PHE A 112 0.65 -2.78 21.56
C PHE A 112 0.91 -1.29 21.32
N CYS A 113 2.06 -0.91 20.76
CA CYS A 113 2.42 0.50 20.55
C CYS A 113 1.74 1.15 19.35
N ILE A 114 1.43 0.41 18.28
CA ILE A 114 0.95 0.99 17.02
C ILE A 114 -0.49 0.54 16.74
N ILE A 115 -0.74 -0.78 16.70
CA ILE A 115 -2.05 -1.29 16.28
C ILE A 115 -3.13 -0.95 17.31
N MET A 116 -2.83 -1.05 18.60
CA MET A 116 -3.80 -0.78 19.66
C MET A 116 -4.26 0.69 19.70
N PRO A 117 -3.39 1.71 19.73
CA PRO A 117 -3.85 3.10 19.69
C PRO A 117 -4.53 3.45 18.37
N ILE A 118 -4.04 2.96 17.22
CA ILE A 118 -4.71 3.17 15.94
C ILE A 118 -6.12 2.58 15.97
N ASN A 119 -6.29 1.37 16.52
CA ASN A 119 -7.61 0.75 16.63
C ASN A 119 -8.53 1.53 17.57
N LYS A 120 -8.01 2.07 18.68
CA LYS A 120 -8.77 2.94 19.60
C LYS A 120 -9.16 4.28 18.96
N LEU A 121 -8.23 4.95 18.29
CA LEU A 121 -8.48 6.22 17.62
C LEU A 121 -9.48 6.05 16.49
N ARG A 122 -9.39 4.98 15.69
CA ARG A 122 -10.39 4.66 14.66
C ARG A 122 -11.77 4.47 15.25
N GLN A 123 -11.91 3.86 16.43
CA GLN A 123 -13.20 3.69 17.09
C GLN A 123 -13.79 5.03 17.55
N LEU A 124 -12.96 5.94 18.06
CA LEU A 124 -13.36 7.29 18.46
C LEU A 124 -13.74 8.16 17.25
N SER A 125 -12.95 8.12 16.17
CA SER A 125 -13.26 8.82 14.91
C SER A 125 -14.53 8.28 14.25
N ARG A 126 -14.81 6.97 14.35
CA ARG A 126 -16.06 6.36 13.89
C ARG A 126 -17.28 6.81 14.67
N ALA A 127 -17.15 6.93 15.99
CA ALA A 127 -18.22 7.42 16.85
C ALA A 127 -18.51 8.92 16.65
N ALA A 128 -17.48 9.70 16.32
CA ALA A 128 -17.60 11.15 16.10
C ALA A 128 -18.07 11.53 14.69
N SER A 129 -17.75 10.74 13.65
CA SER A 129 -17.97 11.17 12.26
C SER A 129 -19.08 10.44 11.50
N GLY A 130 -19.68 9.35 12.01
CA GLY A 130 -20.73 8.59 11.30
C GLY A 130 -20.31 7.98 9.95
N ILE A 131 -19.08 8.24 9.51
CA ILE A 131 -18.48 7.78 8.26
C ILE A 131 -17.66 6.53 8.56
N LYS A 132 -18.04 5.44 7.91
CA LYS A 132 -17.50 4.11 8.10
C LYS A 132 -16.35 3.89 7.12
N ASP A 133 -15.17 4.43 7.43
CA ASP A 133 -14.01 4.17 6.59
C ASP A 133 -12.99 3.17 7.17
N GLN A 134 -12.57 2.35 6.22
CA GLN A 134 -11.64 1.25 6.28
C GLN A 134 -10.21 1.76 6.55
N PRO A 135 -9.22 0.88 6.76
CA PRO A 135 -7.87 1.29 7.13
C PRO A 135 -7.12 2.12 6.08
N ASN A 136 -7.71 2.44 4.93
CA ASN A 136 -7.20 3.40 3.97
C ASN A 136 -8.22 4.52 3.83
N ALA A 137 -7.74 5.77 3.90
CA ALA A 137 -8.51 7.00 3.67
C ALA A 137 -9.52 6.86 2.52
N PRO A 138 -10.66 7.59 2.52
CA PRO A 138 -11.62 7.57 1.42
C PRO A 138 -10.86 7.88 0.15
N SER A 139 -10.58 6.81 -0.59
CA SER A 139 -9.85 6.94 -1.83
C SER A 139 -10.86 7.52 -2.81
N PRO A 140 -10.42 8.23 -3.85
CA PRO A 140 -11.29 8.68 -4.93
C PRO A 140 -12.19 7.53 -5.48
N GLN A 141 -11.76 6.28 -5.25
CA GLN A 141 -12.46 5.06 -5.56
C GLN A 141 -13.76 4.89 -4.76
N ASP A 142 -13.81 5.23 -3.47
CA ASP A 142 -15.03 5.09 -2.66
C ASP A 142 -16.14 6.06 -3.13
N GLN A 143 -15.75 7.25 -3.58
CA GLN A 143 -16.67 8.19 -4.22
C GLN A 143 -17.14 7.64 -5.58
N SER A 144 -16.23 7.07 -6.37
CA SER A 144 -16.61 6.41 -7.62
C SER A 144 -17.52 5.20 -7.42
N LEU A 145 -17.34 4.43 -6.34
CA LEU A 145 -18.21 3.31 -5.98
C LEU A 145 -19.59 3.77 -5.53
N GLN A 146 -19.68 4.90 -4.81
CA GLN A 146 -20.96 5.54 -4.48
C GLN A 146 -21.68 6.04 -5.73
N LEU A 147 -20.95 6.68 -6.66
CA LEU A 147 -21.50 7.13 -7.94
C LEU A 147 -21.94 5.94 -8.81
N LEU A 148 -21.16 4.86 -8.86
CA LEU A 148 -21.52 3.64 -9.60
C LEU A 148 -22.75 2.95 -9.01
N ARG A 149 -22.90 2.93 -7.68
CA ARG A 149 -24.13 2.45 -7.02
C ARG A 149 -25.33 3.34 -7.34
N GLN A 150 -25.14 4.66 -7.29
CA GLN A 150 -26.18 5.61 -7.65
C GLN A 150 -26.63 5.43 -9.12
N ILE A 151 -25.68 5.25 -10.05
CA ILE A 151 -25.98 4.94 -11.46
C ILE A 151 -26.71 3.61 -11.59
N ALA A 152 -26.31 2.57 -10.85
CA ALA A 152 -26.98 1.26 -10.88
C ALA A 152 -28.43 1.31 -10.36
N ASP A 153 -28.68 2.10 -9.31
CA ASP A 153 -30.01 2.31 -8.73
C ASP A 153 -30.90 3.13 -9.67
N ASP A 154 -30.36 4.18 -10.32
CA ASP A 154 -31.08 4.97 -11.32
C ASP A 154 -31.45 4.13 -12.56
N ILE A 155 -30.58 3.21 -12.98
CA ILE A 155 -30.88 2.29 -14.08
C ILE A 155 -31.98 1.31 -13.67
N HIS A 156 -31.87 0.64 -12.52
CA HIS A 156 -32.93 -0.28 -12.06
C HIS A 156 -34.28 0.42 -11.90
N ARG A 157 -34.29 1.65 -11.37
CA ARG A 157 -35.51 2.46 -11.22
C ARG A 157 -36.11 2.86 -12.56
N SER A 158 -35.27 3.18 -13.54
CA SER A 158 -35.70 3.53 -14.92
C SER A 158 -36.22 2.31 -15.69
N THR A 159 -35.62 1.14 -15.50
CA THR A 159 -36.06 -0.12 -16.10
C THR A 159 -37.40 -0.58 -15.52
N GLY A 160 -37.61 -0.49 -14.20
CA GLY A 160 -38.90 -0.86 -13.57
C GLY A 160 -40.07 0.08 -13.90
N ALA A 161 -39.80 1.35 -14.23
CA ALA A 161 -40.82 2.32 -14.65
C ALA A 161 -41.30 2.11 -16.09
N SER A 162 -40.50 1.44 -16.94
CA SER A 162 -40.87 1.16 -18.34
C SER A 162 -41.83 -0.03 -18.46
N ASP A 163 -41.87 -0.92 -17.47
CA ASP A 163 -42.73 -2.12 -17.45
C ASP A 163 -44.14 -1.83 -16.89
N SER A 164 -44.31 -0.74 -16.13
CA SER A 164 -45.59 -0.35 -15.50
C SER A 164 -46.48 0.56 -16.35
N GLN A 165 -46.01 1.03 -17.53
CA GLN A 165 -46.81 1.84 -18.46
C GLN A 165 -47.49 1.02 -19.57
N GLN A 166 -47.34 -0.31 -19.61
CA GLN A 166 -47.92 -1.17 -20.67
C GLN A 166 -49.00 -2.16 -20.19
N THR A 167 -49.32 -2.22 -18.89
CA THR A 167 -50.41 -3.04 -18.34
C THR A 167 -51.66 -2.19 -18.03
N GLY A 168 -52.08 -1.35 -18.98
CA GLY A 168 -53.21 -0.42 -18.83
C GLY A 168 -54.15 -0.34 -20.04
N THR A 169 -54.10 -1.32 -20.96
CA THR A 169 -55.07 -1.46 -22.05
C THR A 169 -55.46 -2.93 -22.23
N GLU A 170 -56.13 -3.50 -21.23
CA GLU A 170 -56.95 -4.71 -21.44
C GLU A 170 -58.22 -4.35 -22.22
N LEU A 171 -58.30 -4.91 -23.43
CA LEU A 171 -59.44 -5.30 -24.26
C LEU A 171 -60.68 -4.39 -24.40
N PRO A 172 -60.95 -3.84 -25.61
CA PRO A 172 -62.31 -3.51 -26.02
C PRO A 172 -63.15 -4.79 -26.15
N LYS A 173 -64.22 -4.90 -25.35
CA LYS A 173 -65.28 -5.88 -25.59
C LYS A 173 -65.93 -5.55 -26.93
N GLY A 174 -65.75 -6.45 -27.90
CA GLY A 174 -66.49 -6.46 -29.16
C GLY A 174 -68.00 -6.53 -28.87
N GLN A 175 -68.71 -5.58 -29.47
CA GLN A 175 -70.15 -5.61 -29.67
C GLN A 175 -70.43 -6.35 -30.97
N ASP A 176 -70.92 -7.59 -30.88
CA ASP A 176 -71.85 -8.22 -31.81
C ASP A 176 -72.29 -9.61 -31.30
#